data_AF-A0AAF0F028-F1
#
_entry.id   AF-A0AAF0F028-F1
#
_cell.length_a   1.000
_cell.length_b   1.000
_cell.length_c   1.000
_cell.angle_alpha   90.00
_cell.angle_beta   90.00
_cell.angle_gamma   90.00
#
_symmetry.space_group_name_H-M   'P 1'
#
loop_
_entity.id
_entity.type
_entity.pdbx_description
1 polymer ?
#
loop_
_entity_poly.entity_id
_entity_poly.type
_entity_poly.pdbx_seq_one_letter_code
_entity_poly.pdbx_strand_id
1 'polypeptide(L)' 'MSAAFRPFVNTFNYLSAHERPIVFFSLLVGFVGPTAVIGVPRVRASYGWKPAERIPVTYPLPDRPREPVTGYDDE' A
#
# COMPACT_ATOMS: atom_id res chain seq x y z
N MET A 1 -22.39 -22.54 -24.46
CA MET A 1 -21.77 -21.72 -23.39
C MET A 1 -20.69 -22.43 -22.56
N SER A 2 -20.25 -23.66 -22.89
CA SER A 2 -19.28 -24.41 -22.04
C SER A 2 -17.80 -24.36 -22.49
N ALA A 3 -17.49 -23.84 -23.69
CA ALA A 3 -16.12 -23.86 -24.21
C ALA A 3 -15.22 -22.77 -23.60
N ALA A 4 -15.78 -21.61 -23.23
CA ALA A 4 -15.02 -20.45 -22.76
C ALA A 4 -14.34 -20.66 -21.39
N PHE A 5 -14.92 -21.51 -20.52
CA PHE A 5 -14.40 -21.76 -19.17
C PHE A 5 -13.48 -22.99 -19.05
N ARG A 6 -13.39 -23.82 -20.11
CA ARG A 6 -12.48 -24.98 -20.15
C ARG A 6 -11.01 -24.66 -19.86
N PRO A 7 -10.40 -23.58 -20.40
CA PRO A 7 -9.01 -23.26 -20.07
C PRO A 7 -8.85 -22.96 -18.58
N PHE A 8 -9.80 -22.27 -17.95
CA PHE A 8 -9.73 -21.93 -16.53
C PHE A 8 -9.81 -23.17 -15.65
N VAL A 9 -10.76 -24.08 -15.89
CA VAL A 9 -10.88 -25.33 -15.12
C VAL A 9 -9.63 -26.20 -15.28
N ASN A 10 -9.06 -26.28 -16.49
CA ASN A 10 -7.81 -27.00 -16.73
C ASN A 10 -6.62 -26.36 -16.00
N THR A 11 -6.54 -25.03 -15.96
CA THR A 11 -5.52 -24.31 -15.19
C THR A 11 -5.67 -24.52 -13.69
N PHE A 12 -6.89 -24.56 -13.15
CA PHE A 12 -7.13 -24.84 -11.73
C PHE A 12 -6.73 -26.27 -11.35
N ASN A 13 -7.08 -27.25 -12.18
CA ASN A 13 -6.64 -28.63 -11.98
C ASN A 13 -5.11 -28.76 -12.09
N TYR A 14 -4.47 -27.99 -12.99
CA TYR A 14 -3.01 -27.94 -13.13
C TYR A 14 -2.30 -27.26 -11.94
N LEU A 15 -2.94 -26.28 -11.32
CA LEU A 15 -2.45 -25.58 -10.12
C LEU A 15 -2.74 -26.35 -8.82
N SER A 16 -2.99 -27.66 -8.91
CA SER A 16 -3.19 -28.51 -7.73
C SER A 16 -1.98 -28.45 -6.79
N ALA A 17 -2.23 -28.05 -5.53
CA ALA A 17 -1.19 -27.86 -4.52
C ALA A 17 -0.37 -29.14 -4.23
N HIS A 18 -0.95 -30.32 -4.45
CA HIS A 18 -0.28 -31.60 -4.24
C HIS A 18 0.70 -31.98 -5.38
N GLU A 19 0.38 -31.66 -6.64
CA GLU A 19 1.19 -32.05 -7.79
C GLU A 19 2.31 -31.06 -8.09
N ARG A 20 2.05 -29.76 -7.88
CA ARG A 20 2.99 -28.67 -8.19
C ARG A 20 3.00 -27.62 -7.06
N PRO A 21 3.43 -27.99 -5.84
CA PRO A 21 3.36 -27.12 -4.68
C PRO A 21 4.10 -25.79 -4.89
N ILE A 22 5.27 -25.83 -5.53
CA ILE A 22 6.11 -24.65 -5.74
C ILE A 22 5.39 -23.60 -6.58
N VAL A 23 4.80 -23.99 -7.72
CA VAL A 23 4.08 -23.05 -8.61
C VAL A 23 2.86 -22.48 -7.92
N PHE A 24 2.08 -23.33 -7.24
CA PHE A 24 0.87 -22.92 -6.54
C PHE A 24 1.15 -21.90 -5.43
N PHE A 25 2.05 -22.23 -4.49
CA PHE A 25 2.34 -21.34 -3.37
C PHE A 25 3.09 -20.07 -3.78
N SER A 26 3.92 -20.13 -4.83
CA SER A 26 4.58 -18.91 -5.35
C SER A 26 3.56 -17.90 -5.88
N LEU A 27 2.57 -18.37 -6.66
CA LEU A 27 1.50 -17.52 -7.16
C LEU A 27 0.60 -17.01 -6.02
N LEU A 28 0.25 -17.88 -5.07
CA LEU A 28 -0.58 -17.51 -3.92
C LEU A 28 0.11 -16.43 -3.08
N VAL A 29 1.35 -16.64 -2.65
CA VAL A 29 2.10 -15.67 -1.84
C VAL A 29 2.33 -14.38 -2.62
N GLY A 30 2.68 -14.49 -3.91
CA GLY A 30 2.84 -13.34 -4.80
C GLY A 30 1.57 -12.52 -4.98
N PHE A 31 0.39 -13.15 -4.94
CA PHE A 31 -0.90 -12.46 -5.08
C PHE A 31 -1.45 -11.92 -3.76
N VAL A 32 -1.19 -12.61 -2.64
CA VAL A 32 -1.63 -12.18 -1.30
C VAL A 32 -1.05 -10.81 -0.92
N GLY A 33 0.21 -10.53 -1.27
CA GLY A 33 0.83 -9.23 -0.98
C GLY A 33 0.08 -8.03 -1.61
N PRO A 34 -0.03 -7.95 -2.95
CA PRO A 34 -0.74 -6.87 -3.63
C PRO A 34 -2.21 -6.74 -3.23
N THR A 35 -2.91 -7.86 -3.05
CA THR A 35 -4.31 -7.83 -2.60
C THR A 35 -4.45 -7.29 -1.18
N ALA A 36 -3.55 -7.67 -0.27
CA ALA A 36 -3.51 -7.12 1.08
C ALA A 36 -3.23 -5.61 1.07
N VAL A 37 -2.31 -5.12 0.23
CA VAL A 37 -2.01 -3.67 0.11
C VAL A 37 -3.24 -2.87 -0.33
N ILE A 38 -4.11 -3.44 -1.17
CA ILE A 38 -5.33 -2.76 -1.63
C ILE A 38 -6.47 -2.86 -0.60
N GLY A 39 -6.61 -4.03 0.05
CA GLY A 39 -7.72 -4.33 0.96
C GLY A 39 -7.49 -3.86 2.40
N VAL A 40 -6.34 -4.19 2.98
CA VAL A 40 -6.04 -3.97 4.40
C VAL A 40 -6.13 -2.49 4.81
N PRO A 41 -5.60 -1.51 4.06
CA PRO A 41 -5.69 -0.10 4.47
C PRO A 41 -7.12 0.40 4.61
N ARG A 42 -8.04 -0.06 3.74
CA ARG A 42 -9.45 0.33 3.82
C ARG A 42 -10.13 -0.20 5.06
N VAL A 43 -9.91 -1.49 5.37
CA VAL A 43 -10.44 -2.13 6.58
C VAL A 43 -9.81 -1.52 7.84
N ARG A 44 -8.52 -1.22 7.79
CA ARG A 44 -7.81 -0.58 8.91
C ARG A 44 -8.33 0.83 9.18
N ALA A 45 -8.61 1.60 8.13
CA ALA A 45 -9.18 2.94 8.25
C ALA A 45 -10.60 2.93 8.83
N SER A 46 -11.43 1.91 8.54
CA SER A 46 -12.76 1.81 9.15
C SER A 46 -12.74 1.56 10.65
N TYR A 47 -11.63 1.02 11.18
CA TYR A 47 -11.41 0.89 12.63
C TYR A 47 -10.85 2.16 13.29
N GLY A 48 -10.85 3.30 12.58
CA GLY A 48 -10.41 4.59 13.13
C GLY A 48 -8.90 4.82 13.08
N TRP A 49 -8.15 3.92 12.43
CA TRP A 49 -6.72 4.16 12.22
C TRP A 49 -6.51 5.33 11.25
N LYS A 50 -5.60 6.24 11.62
CA LYS A 50 -5.16 7.35 10.78
C LYS A 50 -3.64 7.27 10.54
N PRO A 51 -3.16 7.61 9.34
CA PRO A 51 -1.73 7.78 9.10
C PRO A 51 -1.12 8.81 10.05
N ALA A 52 0.14 8.60 10.42
CA ALA A 52 0.89 9.60 11.17
C ALA A 52 1.12 10.84 10.30
N GLU A 53 1.15 12.01 10.95
CA GLU A 53 1.50 13.26 10.28
C GLU A 53 2.94 13.21 9.75
N ARG A 54 3.19 13.87 8.62
CA ARG A 54 4.51 13.84 8.00
C ARG A 54 5.50 14.65 8.82
N ILE A 55 6.59 14.02 9.25
CA ILE A 55 7.69 14.69 9.94
C ILE A 55 8.33 15.73 9.00
N PRO A 56 8.62 16.95 9.47
CA PRO A 56 9.32 17.94 8.68
C PRO A 56 10.73 17.43 8.33
N VAL A 57 11.03 17.38 7.04
CA VAL A 57 12.36 16.99 6.52
C VAL A 57 13.29 18.21 6.44
N THR A 58 12.71 19.40 6.45
CA THR A 58 13.40 20.69 6.32
C THR A 58 12.91 21.65 7.40
N TYR A 59 13.64 22.76 7.58
CA TYR A 59 13.17 23.85 8.43
C TYR A 59 11.79 24.32 7.95
N PRO A 60 10.77 24.39 8.82
CA PRO A 60 9.43 24.80 8.45
C PRO A 60 9.43 26.32 8.23
N LEU A 61 9.76 26.74 7.00
CA LEU A 61 9.69 28.15 6.64
C LEU A 61 8.21 28.56 6.54
N PRO A 62 7.75 29.56 7.31
CA PRO A 62 6.38 30.02 7.22
C PRO A 62 6.15 30.73 5.88
N ASP A 63 5.03 30.40 5.22
CA ASP A 63 4.58 31.07 3.99
C ASP A 63 3.89 32.40 4.34
N ARG A 64 4.69 33.36 4.82
CA ARG A 64 4.22 34.70 5.20
C ARG A 64 5.22 35.78 4.76
N PRO A 65 4.77 37.01 4.48
CA PRO A 65 5.67 38.13 4.23
C PRO A 65 6.55 38.43 5.45
N ARG A 66 7.70 39.04 5.22
CA ARG A 66 8.61 39.43 6.30
C ARG A 66 7.96 40.52 7.15
N GLU A 67 8.05 40.35 8.46
CA GLU A 67 7.68 41.37 9.44
C GLU A 67 8.95 42.04 9.97
N PRO A 68 8.95 43.39 10.14
CA PRO A 68 10.05 44.08 10.77
C PRO A 68 10.16 43.64 12.25
N VAL A 69 11.37 43.31 12.69
CA VAL A 69 11.68 42.90 14.06
C VAL A 69 12.58 43.96 14.71
N THR A 70 12.50 44.10 16.04
CA THR A 70 13.34 45.05 16.83
C THR A 70 13.82 44.33 18.11
N GLY A 71 14.90 44.82 18.73
CA GLY A 71 15.30 44.39 20.10
C GLY A 71 16.64 43.68 20.23
N TYR A 72 17.37 43.46 19.14
CA TYR A 72 18.75 42.94 19.12
C TYR A 72 19.62 43.74 18.16
N ASP A 73 19.33 45.03 18.00
CA ASP A 73 20.11 45.93 17.17
C ASP A 73 21.44 46.25 17.88
N ASP A 74 22.54 46.33 17.13
CA ASP A 74 23.88 46.61 17.66
C ASP A 74 23.97 48.10 18.08
N GLU A 75 23.96 48.40 19.39
CA GLU A 75 24.43 49.70 19.91
C GLU A 75 25.96 49.77 19.97
#